data_AF-W1YVE6-F1
#
_entry.id   AF-W1YVE6-F1
#
_cell.length_a   1.000
_cell.length_b   1.000
_cell.length_c   1.000
_cell.angle_alpha   90.00
_cell.angle_beta   90.00
_cell.angle_gamma   90.00
#
_symmetry.space_group_name_H-M   'P 1'
#
loop_
_entity.id
_entity.type
_entity.pdbx_description
1 polymer ?
#
loop_
_entity_poly.entity_id
_entity_poly.type
_entity_poly.pdbx_seq_one_letter_code
_entity_poly.pdbx_strand_id
1 'polypeptide(L)' 'DDQEVLGSTAKDPKWATAYKYPPEEVETILKDITINVGRTGVLTPTGELESVFVSGTNVSRVTLHNQ' A
#
# COMPACT_ATOMS: atom_id res chain seq x y z
N ASP A 1 19.01 -23.45 -21.73
CA ASP A 1 20.48 -23.44 -21.92
C ASP A 1 21.11 -22.20 -21.27
N ASP A 2 20.82 -20.97 -21.69
CA ASP A 2 21.45 -19.76 -21.12
C ASP A 2 21.20 -19.55 -19.61
N GLN A 3 20.02 -19.91 -19.11
CA GLN A 3 19.70 -19.80 -17.68
C GLN A 3 20.51 -20.79 -16.82
N GLU A 4 20.83 -21.98 -17.34
CA GLU A 4 21.65 -22.97 -16.64
C GLU A 4 23.12 -22.54 -16.61
N VAL A 5 23.60 -21.92 -17.70
CA VAL A 5 24.95 -21.35 -17.79
C VAL A 5 25.11 -20.16 -16.84
N LEU A 6 24.11 -19.29 -16.75
CA LEU A 6 24.11 -18.12 -15.86
C LEU A 6 23.94 -18.53 -14.38
N GLY A 7 23.13 -19.57 -14.12
CA GLY A 7 22.90 -20.12 -12.80
C GLY A 7 22.18 -19.19 -11.83
N SER A 8 22.15 -19.57 -10.56
CA SER A 8 21.56 -18.80 -9.46
C SER A 8 22.49 -18.77 -8.24
N THR A 9 22.24 -17.79 -7.37
CA THR A 9 22.80 -17.79 -6.00
C THR A 9 21.81 -18.47 -5.06
N ALA A 10 22.17 -18.66 -3.79
CA ALA A 10 21.26 -19.23 -2.78
C ALA A 10 19.99 -18.39 -2.54
N LYS A 11 19.95 -17.12 -2.98
CA LYS A 11 18.81 -16.21 -2.80
C LYS A 11 18.16 -15.79 -4.12
N ASP A 12 18.95 -15.50 -5.15
CA ASP A 12 18.44 -14.87 -6.37
C ASP A 12 19.06 -15.46 -7.66
N PRO A 13 18.28 -15.59 -8.76
CA PRO A 13 18.79 -15.99 -10.07
C PRO A 13 19.68 -14.90 -10.69
N LYS A 14 20.73 -15.27 -11.44
CA LYS A 14 21.61 -14.28 -12.10
C LYS A 14 21.08 -13.77 -13.43
N TRP A 15 20.12 -14.48 -14.01
CA TRP A 15 19.54 -14.19 -15.33
C TRP A 15 18.27 -13.33 -15.27
N ALA A 16 17.78 -13.02 -14.06
CA ALA A 16 16.62 -12.17 -13.87
C ALA A 16 16.82 -11.24 -12.67
N THR A 17 16.29 -10.02 -12.78
CA THR A 17 16.28 -9.06 -11.68
C THR A 17 14.89 -8.45 -11.56
N ALA A 18 14.43 -8.24 -10.33
CA ALA A 18 13.17 -7.56 -10.07
C ALA A 18 13.39 -6.05 -10.16
N TYR A 19 12.87 -5.43 -11.21
CA TYR A 19 12.85 -3.98 -11.34
C TYR A 19 11.75 -3.42 -10.42
N LYS A 20 12.14 -2.86 -9.27
CA LYS A 20 11.22 -2.25 -8.32
C LYS A 20 10.97 -0.79 -8.69
N TYR A 21 9.69 -0.43 -8.81
CA TYR A 21 9.29 0.96 -8.87
C TYR A 21 9.50 1.64 -7.50
N PRO A 22 9.78 2.94 -7.47
CA PRO A 22 9.86 3.67 -6.21
C PRO A 22 8.53 3.54 -5.46
N PRO A 23 8.55 3.32 -4.14
CA PRO A 23 7.34 3.35 -3.34
C PRO A 23 6.75 4.77 -3.41
N GLU A 24 5.46 4.85 -3.65
CA GLU A 24 4.74 6.12 -3.66
C GLU A 24 4.20 6.36 -2.25
N GLU A 25 4.89 7.23 -1.53
CA GLU A 25 4.47 7.70 -0.21
C GLU A 25 4.06 9.16 -0.34
N VAL A 26 2.88 9.48 0.18
CA VAL A 26 2.34 10.85 0.18
C VAL A 26 1.97 11.25 1.58
N GLU A 27 2.18 12.53 1.87
CA GLU A 27 1.72 13.14 3.11
C GLU A 27 0.43 13.93 2.83
N THR A 28 -0.52 13.85 3.75
CA THR A 28 -1.75 14.64 3.70
C THR A 28 -2.25 14.93 5.12
N ILE A 29 -3.26 15.79 5.23
CA ILE A 29 -3.82 16.24 6.50
C ILE A 29 -5.08 15.42 6.81
N LEU A 30 -5.13 14.83 8.00
CA LEU A 30 -6.35 14.24 8.55
C LEU A 30 -7.29 15.36 9.05
N LYS A 31 -8.46 15.47 8.44
CA LYS A 31 -9.47 16.50 8.76
C LYS A 31 -10.43 16.05 9.85
N ASP A 32 -10.90 14.81 9.78
CA ASP A 32 -11.90 14.27 10.70
C ASP A 32 -11.84 12.74 10.79
N ILE A 33 -12.49 12.16 11.80
CA ILE A 33 -12.62 10.71 11.97
C ILE A 33 -14.09 10.36 12.19
N THR A 34 -14.68 9.66 11.22
CA THR A 34 -16.05 9.12 11.34
C THR A 34 -16.00 7.67 11.79
N ILE A 35 -16.89 7.29 12.71
CA ILE A 35 -17.01 5.91 13.20
C ILE A 35 -18.14 5.18 12.48
N ASN A 36 -17.80 4.09 11.80
CA ASN A 36 -18.78 3.20 11.16
C ASN A 36 -19.08 2.01 12.06
N VAL A 37 -20.37 1.71 12.27
CA VAL A 37 -20.81 0.55 13.05
C VAL A 37 -21.09 -0.62 12.10
N GLY A 38 -20.30 -1.69 12.21
CA GLY A 38 -20.50 -2.91 11.45
C GLY A 38 -21.71 -3.72 11.92
N ARG A 39 -22.14 -4.68 11.11
CA ARG A 39 -23.29 -5.57 11.41
C ARG A 39 -23.15 -6.35 12.73
N THR A 40 -21.92 -6.59 13.16
CA THR A 40 -21.57 -7.28 14.41
C THR A 40 -21.31 -6.33 15.58
N GLY A 41 -21.55 -5.02 15.42
CA GLY A 41 -21.25 -4.00 16.42
C GLY A 41 -19.79 -3.53 16.43
N VAL A 42 -18.95 -4.01 15.52
CA VAL A 42 -17.55 -3.57 15.40
C VAL A 42 -17.51 -2.09 14.97
N LEU A 43 -16.82 -1.27 15.76
CA LEU A 43 -16.57 0.13 15.47
C LEU A 43 -15.33 0.24 14.56
N THR A 44 -15.54 0.72 13.33
CA THR A 44 -14.48 0.91 12.35
C THR A 44 -14.23 2.40 12.16
N PRO A 45 -13.07 2.94 12.60
CA PRO A 45 -12.75 4.33 12.36
C PRO A 45 -12.34 4.56 10.90
N THR A 46 -12.90 5.59 10.29
CA THR A 46 -12.57 6.03 8.92
C THR A 46 -12.11 7.47 9.00
N GLY A 47 -10.88 7.73 8.56
CA GLY A 47 -10.31 9.07 8.47
C GLY A 47 -10.76 9.78 7.19
N GLU A 48 -11.20 11.02 7.32
CA GLU A 48 -11.42 11.96 6.23
C GLU A 48 -10.15 12.78 6.02
N LEU A 49 -9.57 12.70 4.83
CA LEU A 49 -8.30 13.35 4.50
C LEU A 49 -8.51 14.58 3.61
N GLU A 50 -7.57 15.51 3.62
CA GLU A 50 -7.39 16.41 2.49
C GLU A 50 -7.08 15.59 1.24
N SER A 51 -7.76 15.90 0.13
CA SER A 51 -7.67 15.09 -1.08
C SER A 51 -6.23 15.07 -1.59
N VAL A 52 -5.65 13.86 -1.70
CA VAL A 52 -4.28 13.67 -2.16
C VAL A 52 -4.25 12.67 -3.31
N PHE A 53 -3.39 12.91 -4.30
CA PHE A 53 -3.22 12.02 -5.44
C PHE A 53 -2.23 10.91 -5.08
N VAL A 54 -2.65 9.65 -5.23
CA VAL A 54 -1.85 8.46 -4.93
C VAL A 54 -2.14 7.40 -6.00
N SER A 55 -1.08 6.90 -6.63
CA SER A 55 -1.10 5.73 -7.52
C SER A 55 -2.15 5.83 -8.62
N GLY A 56 -2.26 7.02 -9.22
CA GLY A 56 -3.15 7.29 -10.34
C GLY A 56 -4.57 7.72 -9.95
N THR A 57 -4.88 7.88 -8.65
CA THR A 57 -6.22 8.22 -8.16
C THR A 57 -6.18 9.26 -7.05
N ASN A 58 -7.26 10.03 -6.88
CA ASN A 58 -7.40 10.91 -5.72
C ASN A 58 -8.04 10.16 -4.56
N VAL A 59 -7.38 10.17 -3.40
CA VAL A 59 -7.82 9.54 -2.18
C VAL A 59 -8.21 10.62 -1.16
N SER A 60 -9.42 10.50 -0.62
CA SER A 60 -9.94 11.40 0.42
C SER A 60 -10.40 10.67 1.69
N ARG A 61 -10.44 9.34 1.68
CA ARG A 61 -10.87 8.52 2.83
C ARG A 61 -9.86 7.41 3.07
N VAL A 62 -9.58 7.12 4.33
CA VAL A 62 -8.69 6.03 4.73
C VAL A 62 -9.28 5.23 5.89
N THR A 63 -9.08 3.93 5.89
CA THR A 63 -9.42 3.10 7.05
C THR A 63 -8.33 3.26 8.10
N LEU A 64 -8.74 3.61 9.31
CA LEU A 64 -7.87 3.57 10.47
C LEU A 64 -8.09 2.20 11.14
N HIS A 65 -7.01 1.46 11.34
CA HIS A 65 -7.12 0.18 12.05
C HIS A 65 -7.39 0.44 13.53
N ASN A 66 -8.20 -0.42 14.15
CA ASN A 66 -8.45 -0.38 15.57
C ASN A 66 -7.28 -1.02 16.34
N GLN A 67 -7.24 -0.75 17.65
CA GLN A 67 -6.37 -1.43 18.60
C GLN A 67 -7.10 -2.61 19.23
#